data_AF-A0A929DY49-F1
#
_entry.id   AF-A0A929DY49-F1
#
_cell.length_a   1.000
_cell.length_b   1.000
_cell.length_c   1.000
_cell.angle_alpha   90.00
_cell.angle_beta   90.00
_cell.angle_gamma   90.00
#
_symmetry.space_group_name_H-M   'P 1'
#
loop_
_entity.id
_entity.type
_entity.pdbx_description
1 polymer ?
#
loop_
_entity_poly.entity_id
_entity_poly.type
_entity_poly.pdbx_seq_one_letter_code
_entity_poly.pdbx_strand_id
1 'polypeptide(L)'
;DQELDKLIAQAQINLLLTRQATGIKLKLLHVLYAGRHCLVNPEMVEGSGLESLCTVAKEGREMEDQIHKLMLLAFEESQIRTRKKALQEFSNRAGAEKILRMLA
;
A
#
# COMPACT_ATOMS: atom_id res chain seq x y z
N ASP A 1 10.98 3.65 15.06
CA ASP A 1 10.56 4.16 13.74
C ASP A 1 11.55 3.81 12.64
N GLN A 2 12.79 4.29 12.67
CA GLN A 2 13.79 4.00 11.62
C GLN A 2 13.99 2.50 11.30
N GLU A 3 13.95 1.64 12.30
CA GLU A 3 14.06 0.19 12.09
C GLU A 3 12.84 -0.40 11.37
N LEU A 4 11.63 0.03 11.74
CA LEU A 4 10.40 -0.40 11.06
C LEU A 4 10.39 0.06 9.60
N ASP A 5 10.78 1.30 9.34
CA ASP A 5 10.86 1.85 7.98
C ASP A 5 11.85 1.06 7.13
N LYS A 6 13.00 0.69 7.72
CA LYS A 6 13.99 -0.16 7.08
C LYS A 6 13.42 -1.54 6.78
N LEU A 7 12.71 -2.17 7.72
CA LEU A 7 12.07 -3.47 7.50
C LEU A 7 11.03 -3.42 6.38
N ILE A 8 10.19 -2.37 6.35
CA ILE A 8 9.19 -2.17 5.29
C ILE A 8 9.85 -1.99 3.91
N ALA A 9 10.88 -1.15 3.84
CA ALA A 9 11.61 -0.86 2.61
C ALA A 9 12.40 -2.07 2.09
N GLN A 10 12.95 -2.88 3.00
CA GLN A 10 13.76 -4.05 2.66
C GLN A 10 12.95 -5.34 2.53
N ALA A 11 11.69 -5.40 2.95
CA ALA A 11 10.84 -6.56 2.74
C ALA A 11 10.55 -6.75 1.24
N GLN A 12 10.68 -7.97 0.71
CA GLN A 12 10.34 -8.27 -0.68
C GLN A 12 8.83 -8.11 -0.92
N ILE A 13 8.06 -8.60 0.05
CA ILE A 13 6.61 -8.53 0.07
C ILE A 13 6.19 -7.96 1.42
N ASN A 14 5.38 -6.91 1.38
CA ASN A 14 4.66 -6.41 2.53
C ASN A 14 3.24 -6.99 2.47
N LEU A 15 3.01 -8.06 3.22
CA LEU A 15 1.72 -8.75 3.30
C LEU A 15 0.83 -8.05 4.33
N LEU A 16 -0.31 -7.50 3.89
CA LEU A 16 -1.24 -6.79 4.75
C LEU A 16 -2.63 -7.40 4.67
N LEU A 17 -3.05 -8.02 5.77
CA LEU A 17 -4.38 -8.62 5.89
C LEU A 17 -5.25 -7.84 6.88
N THR A 18 -6.56 -7.84 6.62
CA THR A 18 -7.57 -7.27 7.52
C THR A 18 -8.90 -7.99 7.38
N ARG A 19 -9.70 -8.06 8.44
CA ARG A 19 -11.09 -8.55 8.35
C ARG A 19 -12.11 -7.40 8.31
N GLN A 20 -11.63 -6.16 8.31
CA GLN A 20 -12.45 -4.96 8.36
C GLN A 20 -12.16 -4.07 7.16
N ALA A 21 -13.21 -3.86 6.37
CA ALA A 21 -13.25 -2.93 5.25
C ALA A 21 -13.62 -1.52 5.72
N THR A 22 -12.77 -0.91 6.54
CA THR A 22 -13.00 0.45 7.05
C THR A 22 -11.92 1.40 6.53
N GLY A 23 -12.33 2.32 5.67
CA GLY A 23 -11.56 3.47 5.21
C GLY A 23 -10.14 3.18 4.70
N ILE A 24 -9.37 4.27 4.58
CA ILE A 24 -7.95 4.20 4.22
C ILE A 24 -7.14 3.84 5.47
N LYS A 25 -6.24 2.86 5.31
CA LYS A 25 -5.41 2.35 6.40
C LYS A 25 -4.01 2.94 6.32
N LEU A 26 -3.54 3.57 7.40
CA LEU A 26 -2.20 4.19 7.41
C LEU A 26 -1.07 3.18 7.15
N LYS A 27 -1.22 1.93 7.61
CA LYS A 27 -0.26 0.85 7.29
C LYS A 27 -0.15 0.55 5.79
N LEU A 28 -1.25 0.69 5.04
CA LEU A 28 -1.27 0.53 3.58
C LEU A 28 -0.51 1.69 2.92
N LEU A 29 -0.84 2.92 3.29
CA LEU A 29 -0.16 4.11 2.76
C LEU A 29 1.35 4.07 3.01
N HIS A 30 1.76 3.67 4.21
CA HIS A 30 3.18 3.58 4.56
C HIS A 30 3.92 2.57 3.68
N VAL A 31 3.36 1.37 3.52
CA VAL A 31 3.92 0.34 2.64
C VAL A 31 3.96 0.79 1.18
N LEU A 32 2.91 1.44 0.68
CA LEU A 32 2.89 1.92 -0.71
C LEU A 32 3.88 3.08 -0.96
N TYR A 33 4.25 3.82 0.08
CA TYR A 33 5.20 4.94 -0.02
C TYR A 33 6.66 4.49 -0.02
N ALA A 34 7.00 3.47 0.78
CA ALA A 34 8.39 3.08 1.05
C ALA A 34 8.71 1.60 0.81
N GLY A 35 7.73 0.70 0.87
CA GLY A 35 7.92 -0.73 0.71
C GLY A 35 7.95 -1.19 -0.75
N ARG A 36 8.32 -2.45 -0.99
CA ARG A 36 8.34 -3.08 -2.33
C ARG A 36 6.94 -3.59 -2.72
N HIS A 37 6.79 -4.87 -3.04
CA HIS A 37 5.48 -5.44 -3.41
C HIS A 37 4.52 -5.37 -2.22
N CYS A 38 3.27 -4.99 -2.47
CA CYS A 38 2.21 -4.94 -1.46
C CYS A 38 1.15 -5.99 -1.81
N LEU A 39 1.10 -7.07 -1.02
CA LEU A 39 0.12 -8.14 -1.19
C LEU A 39 -0.96 -7.99 -0.12
N VAL A 40 -2.21 -7.94 -0.53
CA VAL A 40 -3.33 -7.60 0.34
C VAL A 40 -4.54 -8.46 0.06
N ASN A 41 -5.44 -8.56 1.03
CA ASN A 41 -6.78 -9.09 0.79
C ASN A 41 -7.77 -7.99 0.36
N PRO A 42 -8.90 -8.33 -0.27
CA PRO A 42 -9.85 -7.33 -0.79
C PRO A 42 -10.30 -6.30 0.25
N GLU A 43 -10.57 -6.73 1.48
CA GLU A 43 -11.00 -5.87 2.59
C GLU A 43 -9.95 -4.81 2.98
N MET A 44 -8.68 -4.99 2.59
CA MET A 44 -7.61 -4.04 2.85
C MET A 44 -7.73 -2.78 2.01
N VAL A 45 -8.15 -2.93 0.75
CA VAL A 45 -8.18 -1.88 -0.27
C VAL A 45 -9.59 -1.37 -0.57
N GLU A 46 -10.62 -2.08 -0.12
CA GLU A 46 -12.01 -1.70 -0.33
C GLU A 46 -12.29 -0.22 0.04
N GLY A 47 -12.79 0.54 -0.93
CA GLY A 47 -13.14 1.95 -0.78
C GLY A 47 -11.94 2.90 -0.64
N SER A 48 -10.70 2.41 -0.84
CA SER A 48 -9.49 3.24 -0.74
C SER A 48 -9.08 3.89 -2.07
N GLY A 49 -9.44 3.29 -3.21
CA GLY A 49 -8.94 3.71 -4.53
C GLY A 49 -7.49 3.31 -4.80
N LEU A 50 -6.88 2.49 -3.92
CA LEU A 50 -5.47 2.07 -3.99
C LEU A 50 -5.30 0.63 -4.48
N GLU A 51 -6.36 0.00 -4.96
CA GLU A 51 -6.39 -1.38 -5.46
C GLU A 51 -5.34 -1.58 -6.56
N SER A 52 -5.22 -0.62 -7.47
CA SER A 52 -4.29 -0.65 -8.61
C SER A 52 -2.81 -0.61 -8.21
N LEU A 53 -2.51 -0.23 -6.97
CA LEU A 53 -1.14 -0.14 -6.44
C LEU A 53 -0.71 -1.40 -5.67
N CYS A 54 -1.61 -2.38 -5.55
CA CYS A 54 -1.42 -3.60 -4.77
C CYS A 54 -1.62 -4.85 -5.64
N THR A 55 -1.06 -5.97 -5.20
CA THR A 55 -1.51 -7.30 -5.60
C THR A 55 -2.61 -7.72 -4.64
N VAL A 56 -3.81 -8.02 -5.14
CA VAL A 56 -4.95 -8.41 -4.32
C VAL A 56 -5.18 -9.91 -4.47
N ALA A 57 -5.28 -10.63 -3.36
CA ALA A 57 -5.59 -12.06 -3.30
C ALA A 57 -6.58 -12.33 -2.16
N LYS A 58 -7.65 -13.07 -2.45
CA LYS A 58 -8.76 -13.31 -1.50
C LYS A 58 -8.59 -14.62 -0.73
N GLU A 59 -8.22 -15.69 -1.43
CA GLU A 59 -8.17 -17.03 -0.85
C GLU A 59 -6.76 -17.43 -0.43
N GLY A 60 -6.64 -18.38 0.51
CA GLY A 60 -5.35 -18.85 1.01
C GLY A 60 -4.43 -19.40 -0.10
N ARG A 61 -4.98 -20.17 -1.05
CA ARG A 61 -4.24 -20.69 -2.20
C ARG A 61 -3.77 -19.59 -3.14
N GLU A 62 -4.66 -18.65 -3.46
CA GLU A 62 -4.31 -17.49 -4.30
C GLU A 62 -3.20 -16.65 -3.65
N MET A 63 -3.27 -16.46 -2.33
CA MET A 63 -2.25 -15.75 -1.56
C MET A 63 -0.89 -16.45 -1.67
N GLU A 64 -0.86 -17.77 -1.49
CA GLU A 64 0.35 -18.58 -1.63
C GLU A 64 0.96 -18.47 -3.03
N ASP A 65 0.13 -18.59 -4.08
CA ASP A 65 0.57 -18.44 -5.46
C ASP A 65 1.15 -17.05 -5.74
N GLN A 66 0.51 -16.00 -5.24
CA GLN A 66 1.05 -14.63 -5.36
C GLN A 66 2.35 -14.46 -4.58
N ILE A 67 2.49 -15.06 -3.39
CA ILE A 67 3.74 -15.01 -2.62
C ILE A 67 4.88 -15.62 -3.44
N HIS A 68 4.70 -16.83 -3.98
CA HIS A 68 5.74 -17.49 -4.79
C HIS A 68 6.11 -16.65 -6.02
N LYS A 69 5.12 -16.07 -6.72
CA LYS A 69 5.35 -15.20 -7.87
C LYS A 69 6.11 -13.92 -7.48
N LEU A 70 5.67 -13.22 -6.44
CA LEU A 70 6.25 -11.94 -6.03
C LEU A 70 7.63 -12.09 -5.41
N MET A 71 7.96 -13.25 -4.84
CA MET A 71 9.31 -13.56 -4.37
C MET A 71 10.33 -13.61 -5.51
N LEU A 72 9.91 -14.01 -6.71
CA LEU A 72 10.75 -14.08 -7.91
C LEU A 72 10.69 -12.80 -8.77
N LEU A 73 9.64 -12.00 -8.62
CA LEU A 73 9.45 -10.78 -9.38
C LEU A 73 10.34 -9.65 -8.82
N ALA A 74 11.27 -9.17 -9.64
CA ALA A 74 12.08 -8.00 -9.30
C ALA A 74 11.18 -6.78 -9.01
N PHE A 75 11.63 -5.95 -8.07
CA PHE A 75 10.96 -4.70 -7.74
C PHE A 75 11.91 -3.54 -8.06
N GLU A 76 11.46 -2.61 -8.90
CA GLU A 76 12.26 -1.47 -9.32
C GLU A 76 11.91 -0.19 -8.55
N GLU A 77 12.91 0.64 -8.29
CA GLU A 77 12.75 2.01 -7.77
C GLU A 77 11.80 2.88 -8.61
N SER A 78 11.68 2.60 -9.92
CA SER A 78 10.73 3.24 -10.82
C SER A 78 9.27 3.07 -10.33
N GLN A 79 8.93 1.90 -9.79
CA GLN A 79 7.60 1.58 -9.27
C GLN A 79 7.28 2.34 -7.98
N ILE A 80 8.27 2.60 -7.11
CA ILE A 80 8.10 3.50 -5.95
C ILE A 80 7.79 4.92 -6.42
N ARG A 81 8.53 5.43 -7.42
CA ARG A 81 8.28 6.78 -7.95
C ARG A 81 6.87 6.92 -8.52
N THR A 82 6.38 5.92 -9.25
CA THR A 82 5.01 5.90 -9.78
C THR A 82 3.97 5.91 -8.66
N ARG A 83 4.15 5.08 -7.62
CA ARG A 83 3.24 5.06 -6.46
C ARG A 83 3.23 6.40 -5.72
N LYS A 84 4.39 7.02 -5.48
CA LYS A 84 4.47 8.34 -4.82
C LYS A 84 3.69 9.43 -5.57
N LYS A 85 3.62 9.36 -6.90
CA LYS A 85 2.77 10.27 -7.70
C LYS A 85 1.29 10.03 -7.45
N ALA A 86 0.84 8.78 -7.51
CA ALA A 86 -0.55 8.40 -7.24
C ALA A 86 -0.98 8.75 -5.80
N LEU A 87 -0.05 8.69 -4.84
CA LEU A 87 -0.33 8.96 -3.43
C LEU A 87 -0.28 10.45 -3.04
N GLN A 88 0.01 11.37 -3.98
CA GLN A 88 0.19 12.79 -3.64
C GLN A 88 -1.00 13.40 -2.89
N GLU A 89 -2.21 13.00 -3.26
CA GLU A 89 -3.44 13.50 -2.66
C GLU A 89 -3.69 13.04 -1.20
N PHE A 90 -2.96 12.02 -0.76
CA PHE A 90 -2.99 11.47 0.59
C PHE A 90 -1.89 12.08 1.48
N SER A 91 -1.09 13.02 0.96
CA SER A 91 -0.10 13.73 1.76
C SER A 91 -0.76 14.60 2.83
N ASN A 92 -0.10 14.73 3.99
CA ASN A 92 -0.59 15.58 5.08
C ASN A 92 -0.89 17.01 4.62
N ARG A 93 -0.05 17.56 3.71
CA ARG A 93 -0.26 18.87 3.13
C ARG A 93 -1.54 18.93 2.29
N ALA A 94 -1.72 18.00 1.35
CA ALA A 94 -2.92 17.95 0.51
C ALA A 94 -4.20 17.75 1.37
N GLY A 95 -4.12 16.91 2.40
CA GLY A 95 -5.20 16.71 3.36
C GLY A 95 -5.56 18.00 4.12
N ALA A 96 -4.56 18.70 4.67
CA ALA A 96 -4.77 19.96 5.36
C ALA A 96 -5.35 21.05 4.45
N GLU A 97 -4.84 21.18 3.22
CA GLU A 97 -5.37 22.12 2.23
C GLU A 97 -6.83 21.82 1.86
N LYS A 98 -7.20 20.53 1.71
CA LYS A 98 -8.60 20.12 1.48
C LYS A 98 -9.50 20.53 2.65
N ILE A 99 -9.07 20.30 3.90
CA ILE A 99 -9.84 20.68 5.09
C ILE A 99 -10.04 22.19 5.15
N LEU A 100 -8.98 22.99 4.94
CA LEU A 100 -9.08 24.46 4.94
C LEU A 100 -10.08 24.97 3.89
N ARG A 101 -10.09 24.37 2.69
CA ARG A 101 -11.05 24.73 1.63
C ARG A 101 -12.50 24.40 1.98
N MET A 102 -12.76 23.43 2.84
CA MET A 102 -14.12 23.07 3.26
C MET A 102 -14.64 23.94 4.41
N LEU A 103 -13.73 24.62 5.12
CA LEU A 103 -14.04 25.54 6.21
C LEU A 103 -14.20 27.00 5.73
N ALA A 104 -13.70 27.30 4.54
CA ALA A 104 -13.86 28.60 3.87
C ALA A 104 -15.16 28.65 3.06
#